data_AF-A0A969B5F2-F1
#
_entry.id   AF-A0A969B5F2-F1
#
_cell.length_a   1.000
_cell.length_b   1.000
_cell.length_c   1.000
_cell.angle_alpha   90.00
_cell.angle_beta   90.00
_cell.angle_gamma   90.00
#
_symmetry.space_group_name_H-M   'P 1'
#
loop_
_entity.id
_entity.type
_entity.pdbx_description
1 polymer ?
#
loop_
_entity_poly.entity_id
_entity_poly.type
_entity_poly.pdbx_seq_one_letter_code
_entity_poly.pdbx_strand_id
1 'polypeptide(L)'
;MSFSSQIQRLPPSPALARQLQGSALERAERYAENGFWEDSLSLLVGLHCGPDRAASLAARQELFASVGLAYFNRIPLLEACERSED
;
A
#
# COMPACT_ATOMS: atom_id res chain seq x y z
N MET A 1 -5.46 -11.06 36.38
CA MET A 1 -4.83 -11.41 35.08
C MET A 1 -4.85 -10.15 34.23
N SER A 2 -3.68 -9.59 33.89
CA SER A 2 -3.59 -8.40 33.04
C SER A 2 -3.42 -8.87 31.60
N PHE A 3 -4.41 -8.66 30.74
CA PHE A 3 -4.28 -8.90 29.31
C PHE A 3 -3.52 -7.71 28.71
N SER A 4 -2.34 -7.92 28.14
CA SER A 4 -1.70 -6.87 27.34
C SER A 4 -2.46 -6.73 26.03
N SER A 5 -3.13 -5.60 25.84
CA SER A 5 -3.85 -5.25 24.61
C SER A 5 -2.90 -4.70 23.55
N GLN A 6 -1.71 -5.29 23.40
CA GLN A 6 -0.72 -4.84 22.42
C GLN A 6 -1.09 -5.37 21.04
N ILE A 7 -1.50 -4.46 20.16
CA ILE A 7 -1.65 -4.75 18.74
C ILE A 7 -0.24 -4.98 18.17
N GLN A 8 -0.02 -6.17 17.61
CA GLN A 8 1.24 -6.53 16.96
C GLN A 8 1.01 -6.71 15.46
N ARG A 9 1.98 -6.23 14.67
CA ARG A 9 2.00 -6.45 13.23
C ARG A 9 2.35 -7.91 12.97
N LEU A 10 1.48 -8.63 12.29
CA LEU A 10 1.78 -9.99 11.85
C LEU A 10 2.68 -9.91 10.61
N PRO A 11 3.76 -10.71 10.53
CA PRO A 11 4.51 -10.81 9.30
C PRO A 11 3.68 -11.51 8.20
N PRO A 12 4.00 -11.29 6.91
CA PRO A 12 3.45 -12.07 5.82
C PRO A 12 3.64 -13.56 6.04
N SER A 13 2.65 -14.36 5.64
CA SER A 13 2.80 -15.82 5.67
C SER A 13 3.96 -16.25 4.75
N PRO A 14 4.61 -17.40 4.98
CA PRO A 14 5.64 -17.90 4.08
C PRO A 14 5.15 -18.11 2.63
N ALA A 15 3.86 -18.40 2.45
CA ALA A 15 3.25 -18.51 1.13
C ALA A 15 3.19 -17.14 0.44
N LEU A 16 2.69 -16.12 1.15
CA LEU A 16 2.66 -14.74 0.63
C LEU A 16 4.07 -14.22 0.36
N ALA A 17 5.02 -14.47 1.25
CA ALA A 17 6.42 -14.06 1.07
C ALA A 17 7.04 -14.57 -0.25
N ARG A 18 6.68 -15.80 -0.68
CA ARG A 18 7.12 -16.34 -1.97
C ARG A 18 6.42 -15.70 -3.17
N GLN A 19 5.19 -15.21 -2.98
CA GLN A 19 4.42 -14.54 -4.01
C GLN A 19 4.80 -13.08 -4.17
N LEU A 20 5.42 -12.44 -3.17
CA LEU A 20 5.90 -11.05 -3.21
C LEU A 20 7.15 -10.85 -4.09
N GLN A 21 7.15 -11.50 -5.25
CA GLN A 21 8.11 -11.29 -6.33
C GLN A 21 7.51 -10.32 -7.36
N GLY A 22 8.36 -9.68 -8.15
CA GLY A 22 7.94 -8.76 -9.21
C GLY A 22 8.07 -7.29 -8.84
N SER A 23 7.38 -6.44 -9.59
CA SER A 23 7.37 -5.00 -9.45
C SER A 23 6.77 -4.55 -8.12
N ALA A 24 7.02 -3.29 -7.74
CA ALA A 24 6.41 -2.71 -6.55
C ALA A 24 4.87 -2.64 -6.65
N LEU A 25 4.33 -2.43 -7.85
CA LEU A 25 2.88 -2.41 -8.08
C LEU A 25 2.26 -3.80 -7.87
N GLU A 26 2.83 -4.85 -8.49
CA GLU A 26 2.37 -6.24 -8.31
C GLU A 26 2.46 -6.68 -6.84
N ARG A 27 3.51 -6.27 -6.12
CA ARG A 27 3.62 -6.55 -4.68
C ARG A 27 2.55 -5.83 -3.87
N ALA A 28 2.22 -4.59 -4.22
CA ALA A 28 1.16 -3.83 -3.55
C ALA A 28 -0.21 -4.49 -3.73
N GLU A 29 -0.52 -4.97 -4.94
CA GLU A 29 -1.76 -5.72 -5.23
C GLU A 29 -1.84 -7.01 -4.40
N ARG A 30 -0.76 -7.80 -4.39
CA ARG A 30 -0.69 -9.04 -3.59
C ARG A 30 -0.86 -8.80 -2.10
N TYR A 31 -0.28 -7.72 -1.56
CA TYR A 31 -0.50 -7.34 -0.18
C TYR A 31 -1.97 -6.98 0.09
N ALA A 32 -2.61 -6.21 -0.81
CA ALA A 32 -4.02 -5.84 -0.69
C ALA A 32 -4.94 -7.07 -0.66
N GLU A 33 -4.75 -8.00 -1.60
CA GLU A 33 -5.52 -9.26 -1.70
C GLU A 33 -5.43 -10.12 -0.43
N ASN A 34 -4.32 -10.01 0.31
CA ASN A 34 -4.06 -10.80 1.52
C ASN A 34 -4.33 -10.02 2.82
N GLY A 35 -4.94 -8.83 2.75
CA GLY A 35 -5.32 -8.03 3.92
C GLY A 35 -4.18 -7.23 4.56
N PHE A 36 -3.02 -7.13 3.90
CA PHE A 36 -1.88 -6.30 4.31
C PHE A 36 -1.99 -4.88 3.72
N TRP A 37 -3.10 -4.22 4.03
CA TRP A 37 -3.48 -2.93 3.45
C TRP A 37 -2.46 -1.81 3.70
N GLU A 38 -1.79 -1.80 4.87
CA GLU A 38 -0.76 -0.79 5.15
C GLU A 38 0.51 -1.02 4.31
N ASP A 39 0.98 -2.27 4.14
CA ASP A 39 2.11 -2.57 3.23
C ASP A 39 1.78 -2.19 1.79
N SER A 40 0.56 -2.50 1.35
CA SER A 40 0.07 -2.12 0.03
C SER A 40 0.10 -0.60 -0.15
N LEU A 41 -0.50 0.15 0.78
CA LEU A 41 -0.55 1.60 0.72
C LEU A 41 0.86 2.23 0.73
N SER A 42 1.76 1.72 1.57
CA SER A 42 3.15 2.18 1.67
C SER A 42 3.91 2.01 0.35
N LEU A 43 3.72 0.88 -0.35
CA LEU A 43 4.30 0.68 -1.68
C LEU A 43 3.70 1.65 -2.72
N LEU A 44 2.37 1.82 -2.71
CA LEU A 44 1.67 2.70 -3.66
C LEU A 44 2.08 4.17 -3.48
N VAL A 45 2.27 4.63 -2.24
CA VAL A 45 2.78 5.97 -1.95
C VAL A 45 4.20 6.15 -2.51
N GLY A 46 5.07 5.13 -2.36
CA GLY A 46 6.42 5.16 -2.93
C GLY A 46 6.44 5.25 -4.46
N LEU A 47 5.41 4.75 -5.13
CA LEU A 47 5.25 4.82 -6.59
C LEU A 47 4.65 6.14 -7.10
N HIS A 48 4.12 6.97 -6.20
CA HIS A 48 3.36 8.16 -6.57
C HIS A 48 4.17 9.18 -7.39
N CYS A 49 5.49 9.24 -7.16
CA CYS A 49 6.38 10.18 -7.85
C CYS A 49 7.18 9.55 -9.00
N GLY A 50 6.91 8.30 -9.34
CA GLY A 50 7.61 7.56 -10.38
C GLY A 50 6.85 7.47 -11.72
N PRO A 51 7.39 6.70 -12.69
CA PRO A 51 6.70 6.42 -13.95
C PRO A 51 5.34 5.72 -13.73
N ASP A 52 5.19 5.01 -12.62
CA ASP A 52 3.96 4.30 -12.25
C ASP A 52 2.95 5.17 -11.48
N ARG A 53 3.07 6.51 -11.52
CA ARG A 53 2.15 7.44 -10.81
C ARG A 53 0.68 7.17 -11.11
N ALA A 54 0.32 6.99 -12.38
CA ALA A 54 -1.07 6.78 -12.77
C ALA A 54 -1.59 5.42 -12.28
N ALA A 55 -0.79 4.36 -12.42
CA ALA A 55 -1.13 3.02 -11.99
C ALA A 55 -1.25 2.92 -10.46
N SER A 56 -0.31 3.53 -9.72
CA SER A 56 -0.34 3.58 -8.26
C SER A 56 -1.54 4.37 -7.72
N LEU A 57 -1.96 5.44 -8.39
CA LEU A 57 -3.17 6.18 -8.03
C LEU A 57 -4.43 5.33 -8.22
N ALA A 58 -4.55 4.61 -9.34
CA ALA A 58 -5.67 3.71 -9.61
C ALA A 58 -5.73 2.56 -8.58
N ALA A 59 -4.61 1.90 -8.32
CA ALA A 59 -4.52 0.83 -7.33
C ALA A 59 -4.83 1.32 -5.90
N ARG A 60 -4.44 2.55 -5.54
CA ARG A 60 -4.86 3.16 -4.25
C ARG A 60 -6.37 3.33 -4.18
N GLN A 61 -6.98 3.81 -5.27
CA GLN A 61 -8.42 4.03 -5.32
C GLN A 61 -9.19 2.74 -5.13
N GLU A 62 -8.74 1.66 -5.76
CA GLU A 62 -9.29 0.32 -5.62
C GLU A 62 -9.10 -0.23 -4.21
N LEU A 63 -7.89 -0.12 -3.64
CA LEU A 63 -7.61 -0.51 -2.25
C LEU A 63 -8.56 0.18 -1.28
N PHE A 64 -8.72 1.50 -1.37
CA PHE A 64 -9.63 2.23 -0.50
C PHE A 64 -11.09 1.85 -0.70
N ALA A 65 -11.51 1.53 -1.93
CA ALA A 65 -12.86 1.03 -2.17
C ALA A 65 -13.09 -0.34 -1.51
N SER A 66 -12.12 -1.25 -1.59
CA SER A 66 -12.26 -2.63 -1.08
C SER A 66 -12.35 -2.70 0.46
N VAL A 67 -11.72 -1.76 1.16
CA VAL A 67 -11.73 -1.71 2.64
C VAL A 67 -12.69 -0.66 3.22
N GLY A 68 -13.62 -0.11 2.41
CA GLY A 68 -14.61 0.86 2.89
C GLY A 68 -14.05 2.26 3.20
N LEU A 69 -12.85 2.56 2.72
CA LEU A 69 -12.14 3.84 2.88
C LEU A 69 -12.26 4.74 1.63
N ALA A 70 -13.23 4.49 0.75
CA ALA A 70 -13.38 5.23 -0.51
C ALA A 70 -13.47 6.76 -0.34
N TYR A 71 -13.91 7.25 0.82
CA TYR A 71 -13.89 8.68 1.16
C TYR A 71 -12.49 9.30 1.02
N PHE A 72 -11.44 8.56 1.40
CA PHE A 72 -10.05 9.03 1.36
C PHE A 72 -9.50 9.21 -0.06
N ASN A 73 -10.19 8.71 -1.10
CA ASN A 73 -9.85 9.00 -2.49
C ASN A 73 -10.01 10.47 -2.86
N ARG A 74 -10.82 11.22 -2.10
CA ARG A 74 -10.98 12.67 -2.29
C ARG A 74 -9.81 13.48 -1.74
N ILE A 75 -8.98 12.86 -0.90
CA ILE A 75 -7.79 13.50 -0.35
C ILE A 75 -6.66 13.31 -1.37
N PRO A 76 -6.14 14.41 -1.96
CA PRO A 76 -5.00 14.33 -2.85
C PRO A 76 -3.81 13.78 -2.08
N LEU A 77 -3.06 12.88 -2.69
CA LEU A 77 -1.69 12.62 -2.23
C LEU A 77 -0.90 13.92 -2.41
N LEU A 78 -0.09 14.28 -1.42
CA LEU A 78 0.72 15.50 -1.49
C LEU A 78 1.50 15.51 -2.81
N GLU A 79 1.29 16.55 -3.62
CA GLU A 79 1.89 16.67 -4.95
C GLU A 79 3.38 17.01 -4.93
N ALA A 80 4.02 17.00 -3.76
CA ALA A 80 5.45 17.28 -3.61
C ALA A 80 6.29 16.08 -4.07
N CYS A 81 6.22 15.78 -5.36
CA CYS A 81 7.24 15.05 -6.09
C CYS A 81 8.33 16.04 -6.51
N GLU A 82 8.89 16.77 -5.55
CA GLU A 82 10.05 17.61 -5.83
C GLU A 82 11.21 16.68 -6.13
N ARG A 83 11.61 16.69 -7.40
CA ARG A 83 12.86 16.14 -7.90
C ARG A 83 13.97 16.73 -7.03
N SER A 84 14.59 15.93 -6.18
CA SER A 84 15.87 16.29 -5.57
C SER A 84 16.89 16.37 -6.71
N GLU A 85 17.09 17.59 -7.23
CA GLU A 85 18.31 17.94 -7.95
C GLU A 85 19.41 18.10 -6.91
N ASP A 86 20.33 17.14 -6.90
CA ASP A 86 21.74 17.33 -6.57
C ASP A 86 22.58 16.32 -7.38
#